data_AF-A0AAD7MIP1-F1
#
_entry.id   AF-A0AAD7MIP1-F1
#
_cell.length_a   1.000
_cell.length_b   1.000
_cell.length_c   1.000
_cell.angle_alpha   90.00
_cell.angle_beta   90.00
_cell.angle_gamma   90.00
#
_symmetry.space_group_name_H-M   'P 1'
#
loop_
_entity.id
_entity.type
_entity.pdbx_description
1 polymer ?
#
loop_
_entity_poly.entity_id
_entity_poly.type
_entity_poly.pdbx_seq_one_letter_code
_entity_poly.pdbx_strand_id
1 'polypeptide(L)'
;MVMLPVLLVTLLPTVSLPYGIFQGLNDGGLTKFLGVPFAQAGRFETPSTPKVLYGVQNATEFGPACPQQKLSTLSLQVFTVTIYPSISEDCLSINVFRPIASNSSSKLPVFVAQIHVSRGGFEEGNSRDVDISPVVERSIETGEPVMVVTPNYRVNAFGFLGGQEVTSAGIFALQWVQQHIAAFGGDPDRVVIGGQSAGAISVAFLLLNNRQNSNSLFRGAFMQAGSPLTSHPIAEGQSDYDGLVAANNCTGSTDTLNCLRHVPLDAFWGTVPFMTGDCDDEGTYLPAASTDQMARIGSLYPDDPTQGSPFDTGTANQLTPEYKRIAAFLGDWVFMAPRRFFLEHASRRQDTWSWMFGASHTSATPIWFPASGSDTTAVDALVNFINTLDPNQPAASSTANSSIFWPKWNTPSSAGSTSLLTFSDPDVINITTENFRVEAIEYLNNLVLDEALAE
;
A
#
# COMPACT_ATOMS: atom_id res chain seq x y z
N MET A 1 -19.97 -49.78 32.21
CA MET A 1 -20.43 -48.50 31.62
C MET A 1 -19.21 -47.87 30.96
N VAL A 2 -19.06 -48.09 29.65
CA VAL A 2 -17.90 -47.58 28.88
C VAL A 2 -18.28 -46.18 28.41
N MET A 3 -17.61 -45.14 28.92
CA MET A 3 -17.70 -43.80 28.33
C MET A 3 -16.95 -43.83 27.00
N LEU A 4 -17.65 -43.62 25.89
CA LEU A 4 -16.99 -43.25 24.64
C LEU A 4 -16.43 -41.83 24.77
N PRO A 5 -15.23 -41.55 24.23
CA PRO A 5 -14.72 -40.19 24.14
C PRO A 5 -15.57 -39.44 23.10
N VAL A 6 -16.21 -38.36 23.52
CA VAL A 6 -16.80 -37.39 22.60
C VAL A 6 -15.63 -36.70 21.91
N LEU A 7 -15.37 -37.09 20.65
CA LEU A 7 -14.46 -36.37 19.78
C LEU A 7 -15.08 -34.97 19.56
N LEU A 8 -14.49 -33.93 20.16
CA LEU A 8 -14.80 -32.56 19.80
C LEU A 8 -14.31 -32.36 18.36
N VAL A 9 -15.21 -32.52 17.39
CA VAL A 9 -14.97 -32.03 16.03
C VAL A 9 -15.00 -30.51 16.14
N THR A 10 -13.85 -29.87 16.18
CA THR A 10 -13.74 -28.41 16.04
C THR A 10 -14.24 -28.07 14.64
N LEU A 11 -15.50 -27.62 14.55
CA LEU A 11 -16.05 -27.12 13.29
C LEU A 11 -15.24 -25.92 12.86
N LEU A 12 -14.58 -26.04 11.70
CA LEU A 12 -13.88 -24.91 11.09
C LEU A 12 -14.88 -23.78 10.79
N PRO A 13 -14.49 -22.52 10.98
CA PRO A 13 -15.37 -21.38 10.76
C PRO A 13 -15.81 -21.33 9.30
N THR A 14 -17.09 -21.02 9.07
CA THR A 14 -17.64 -20.87 7.72
C THR A 14 -18.33 -19.52 7.57
N VAL A 15 -18.31 -18.98 6.35
CA VAL A 15 -19.04 -17.77 5.96
C VAL A 15 -19.77 -18.04 4.65
N SER A 16 -21.00 -17.55 4.54
CA SER A 16 -21.80 -17.66 3.33
C SER A 16 -21.87 -16.30 2.64
N LEU A 17 -21.46 -16.27 1.37
CA LEU A 17 -21.60 -15.14 0.47
C LEU A 17 -22.58 -15.52 -0.66
N PRO A 18 -23.15 -14.54 -1.39
CA PRO A 18 -24.10 -14.82 -2.47
C PRO A 18 -23.56 -15.76 -3.57
N TYR A 19 -22.25 -15.87 -3.68
CA TYR A 19 -21.55 -16.66 -4.71
C TYR A 19 -20.79 -17.87 -4.15
N GLY A 20 -20.94 -18.22 -2.86
CA GLY A 20 -20.27 -19.40 -2.32
C GLY A 20 -20.25 -19.49 -0.79
N ILE A 21 -19.87 -20.66 -0.27
CA ILE A 21 -19.61 -20.87 1.16
C ILE A 21 -18.12 -21.10 1.33
N PHE A 22 -17.47 -20.34 2.21
CA PHE A 22 -16.04 -20.39 2.42
C PHE A 22 -15.73 -20.89 3.83
N GLN A 23 -14.87 -21.91 3.92
CA GLN A 23 -14.40 -22.47 5.19
C GLN A 23 -13.00 -21.93 5.49
N GLY A 24 -12.89 -21.17 6.57
CA GLY A 24 -11.63 -20.62 7.06
C GLY A 24 -10.96 -21.54 8.09
N LEU A 25 -9.95 -21.00 8.76
CA LEU A 25 -9.28 -21.65 9.90
C LEU A 25 -9.32 -20.77 11.15
N ASN A 26 -9.21 -21.42 12.31
CA ASN A 26 -8.84 -20.76 13.54
C ASN A 26 -7.34 -20.91 13.75
N ASP A 27 -6.66 -19.84 14.10
CA ASP A 27 -5.23 -19.79 14.34
C ASP A 27 -4.95 -18.85 15.50
N GLY A 28 -4.48 -19.40 16.63
CA GLY A 28 -4.38 -18.66 17.88
C GLY A 28 -5.72 -18.02 18.30
N GLY A 29 -5.68 -16.71 18.57
CA GLY A 29 -6.86 -15.91 18.92
C GLY A 29 -7.69 -15.42 17.74
N LEU A 30 -7.37 -15.85 16.51
CA LEU A 30 -7.95 -15.34 15.27
C LEU A 30 -8.77 -16.40 14.52
N THR A 31 -9.73 -15.92 13.74
CA THR A 31 -10.30 -16.62 12.60
C THR A 31 -9.79 -15.97 11.32
N LYS A 32 -9.25 -16.79 10.40
CA LYS A 32 -8.69 -16.38 9.12
C LYS A 32 -9.50 -17.00 7.97
N PHE A 33 -9.87 -16.18 6.99
CA PHE A 33 -10.39 -16.62 5.69
C PHE A 33 -9.43 -16.10 4.62
N LEU A 34 -8.66 -17.00 4.02
CA LEU A 34 -7.58 -16.68 3.09
C LEU A 34 -7.98 -17.07 1.67
N GLY A 35 -7.54 -16.29 0.68
CA GLY A 35 -7.73 -16.63 -0.73
C GLY A 35 -9.19 -16.55 -1.23
N VAL A 36 -10.07 -15.81 -0.55
CA VAL A 36 -11.48 -15.67 -1.00
C VAL A 36 -11.52 -14.85 -2.29
N PRO A 37 -12.07 -15.34 -3.41
CA PRO A 37 -12.14 -14.55 -4.63
C PRO A 37 -13.07 -13.36 -4.42
N PHE A 38 -12.57 -12.14 -4.64
CA PHE A 38 -13.37 -10.91 -4.52
C PHE A 38 -13.82 -10.38 -5.87
N ALA A 39 -13.13 -10.76 -6.95
CA ALA A 39 -13.51 -10.42 -8.31
C ALA A 39 -13.09 -11.52 -9.30
N GLN A 40 -13.62 -11.44 -10.52
CA GLN A 40 -13.08 -12.14 -11.68
C GLN A 40 -12.75 -11.13 -12.78
N ALA A 41 -11.67 -11.36 -13.51
CA ALA A 41 -11.28 -10.56 -14.67
C ALA A 41 -10.38 -11.37 -15.61
N GLY A 42 -10.58 -11.26 -16.92
CA GLY A 42 -9.54 -11.59 -17.89
C GLY A 42 -8.43 -10.54 -17.94
N ARG A 43 -7.40 -10.79 -18.75
CA ARG A 43 -6.30 -9.84 -18.99
C ARG A 43 -6.84 -8.53 -19.55
N PHE A 44 -6.45 -7.40 -18.95
CA PHE A 44 -6.92 -6.05 -19.30
C PHE A 44 -8.44 -5.85 -19.26
N GLU A 45 -9.18 -6.74 -18.59
CA GLU A 45 -10.61 -6.54 -18.37
C GLU A 45 -10.85 -5.83 -17.04
N THR A 46 -11.94 -5.05 -16.98
CA THR A 46 -12.44 -4.51 -15.73
C THR A 46 -12.89 -5.66 -14.82
N PRO A 47 -12.49 -5.66 -13.54
CA PRO A 47 -13.00 -6.66 -12.60
C PRO A 47 -14.51 -6.64 -12.46
N SER A 48 -15.10 -7.82 -12.30
CA SER A 48 -16.54 -8.02 -12.12
C SER A 48 -16.82 -9.04 -11.00
N THR A 49 -18.09 -9.21 -10.64
CA THR A 49 -18.53 -10.10 -9.56
C THR A 49 -17.99 -11.52 -9.77
N PRO A 50 -17.47 -12.19 -8.72
CA PRO A 50 -16.97 -13.57 -8.82
C PRO A 50 -18.00 -14.56 -9.37
N LYS A 51 -17.50 -15.65 -9.96
CA LYS A 51 -18.34 -16.80 -10.36
C LYS A 51 -18.99 -17.42 -9.13
N VAL A 52 -20.21 -17.94 -9.30
CA VAL A 52 -20.87 -18.75 -8.27
C VAL A 52 -20.12 -20.08 -8.13
N LEU A 53 -19.67 -20.37 -6.92
CA LEU A 53 -18.97 -21.59 -6.54
C LEU A 53 -19.93 -22.48 -5.75
N TYR A 54 -20.09 -23.72 -6.22
CA TYR A 54 -20.96 -24.71 -5.57
C TYR A 54 -20.19 -25.49 -4.51
N GLY A 55 -20.86 -25.76 -3.38
CA GLY A 55 -20.25 -26.46 -2.24
C GLY A 55 -19.38 -25.55 -1.36
N VAL A 56 -18.74 -26.15 -0.36
CA VAL A 56 -17.87 -25.44 0.57
C VAL A 56 -16.48 -25.32 -0.03
N GLN A 57 -16.03 -24.08 -0.23
CA GLN A 57 -14.71 -23.73 -0.75
C GLN A 57 -13.70 -23.66 0.39
N ASN A 58 -12.48 -24.13 0.12
CA ASN A 58 -11.39 -24.01 1.05
C ASN A 58 -10.86 -22.56 1.06
N ALA A 59 -10.88 -21.90 2.21
CA ALA A 59 -10.32 -20.58 2.45
C ALA A 59 -9.31 -20.62 3.61
N THR A 60 -8.55 -21.71 3.74
CA THR A 60 -7.49 -21.85 4.76
C THR A 60 -6.09 -21.47 4.26
N GLU A 61 -5.94 -21.14 2.97
CA GLU A 61 -4.66 -20.84 2.34
C GLU A 61 -4.77 -19.58 1.50
N PHE A 62 -3.68 -18.80 1.44
CA PHE A 62 -3.62 -17.61 0.60
C PHE A 62 -3.74 -17.98 -0.88
N GLY A 63 -4.56 -17.22 -1.61
CA GLY A 63 -4.66 -17.30 -3.07
C GLY A 63 -3.34 -16.94 -3.79
N PRO A 64 -3.21 -17.28 -5.08
CA PRO A 64 -1.99 -17.04 -5.84
C PRO A 64 -1.65 -15.54 -5.92
N ALA A 65 -0.37 -15.23 -6.09
CA ALA A 65 0.05 -13.88 -6.42
C ALA A 65 -0.30 -13.53 -7.87
N CYS A 66 -0.55 -12.25 -8.12
CA CYS A 66 -0.65 -11.76 -9.50
C CYS A 66 0.71 -11.88 -10.18
N PRO A 67 0.79 -11.91 -11.52
CA PRO A 67 2.07 -11.99 -12.22
C PRO A 67 2.98 -10.81 -11.85
N GLN A 68 4.16 -11.11 -11.32
CA GLN A 68 5.10 -10.13 -10.74
C GLN A 68 6.13 -9.69 -11.78
N GLN A 69 6.77 -8.54 -11.62
CA GLN A 69 7.82 -8.13 -12.56
C GLN A 69 8.96 -9.15 -12.63
N LYS A 70 9.37 -9.55 -13.85
CA LYS A 70 10.50 -10.46 -14.03
C LYS A 70 11.81 -9.68 -13.89
N LEU A 71 12.60 -10.04 -12.88
CA LEU A 71 13.91 -9.44 -12.67
C LEU A 71 14.96 -10.03 -13.63
N SER A 72 15.80 -9.15 -14.19
CA SER A 72 17.00 -9.58 -14.93
C SER A 72 18.03 -10.22 -13.98
N THR A 73 18.93 -11.05 -14.50
CA THR A 73 19.99 -11.69 -13.70
C THR A 73 20.90 -10.70 -12.97
N LEU A 74 21.10 -9.51 -13.53
CA LEU A 74 21.88 -8.43 -12.92
C LEU A 74 21.12 -7.78 -11.75
N SER A 75 19.81 -7.59 -11.89
CA SER A 75 18.93 -7.06 -10.84
C SER A 75 18.87 -7.99 -9.61
N LEU A 76 18.93 -9.31 -9.83
CA LEU A 76 18.96 -10.32 -8.75
C LEU A 76 20.21 -10.23 -7.84
N GLN A 77 21.29 -9.57 -8.27
CA GLN A 77 22.52 -9.44 -7.48
C GLN A 77 22.47 -8.29 -6.47
N VAL A 78 21.57 -7.34 -6.67
CA VAL A 78 21.46 -6.09 -5.88
C VAL A 78 20.20 -6.10 -5.02
N PHE A 79 19.16 -6.80 -5.47
CA PHE A 79 17.85 -6.83 -4.82
C PHE A 79 17.55 -8.17 -4.17
N THR A 80 16.88 -8.12 -3.01
CA THR A 80 16.35 -9.28 -2.31
C THR A 80 15.01 -9.64 -2.96
N VAL A 81 14.81 -10.89 -3.37
CA VAL A 81 13.68 -11.27 -4.23
C VAL A 81 12.71 -12.15 -3.46
N THR A 82 11.45 -11.73 -3.42
CA THR A 82 10.37 -12.55 -2.85
C THR A 82 9.91 -13.55 -3.91
N ILE A 83 10.10 -14.83 -3.62
CA ILE A 83 9.60 -15.91 -4.49
C ILE A 83 8.24 -16.35 -3.96
N TYR A 84 7.21 -16.18 -4.77
CA TYR A 84 5.87 -16.62 -4.43
C TYR A 84 5.67 -18.10 -4.78
N PRO A 85 5.00 -18.88 -3.91
CA PRO A 85 4.78 -20.30 -4.15
C PRO A 85 3.81 -20.58 -5.31
N SER A 86 2.94 -19.62 -5.63
CA SER A 86 1.99 -19.72 -6.74
C SER A 86 1.73 -18.34 -7.34
N ILE A 87 1.72 -18.27 -8.66
CA ILE A 87 1.45 -17.07 -9.47
C ILE A 87 0.39 -17.42 -10.51
N SER A 88 -0.61 -16.56 -10.70
CA SER A 88 -1.73 -16.76 -11.62
C SER A 88 -2.31 -15.42 -12.07
N GLU A 89 -2.93 -15.37 -13.25
CA GLU A 89 -3.81 -14.24 -13.63
C GLU A 89 -5.13 -14.25 -12.83
N ASP A 90 -5.55 -15.41 -12.34
CA ASP A 90 -6.66 -15.57 -11.41
C ASP A 90 -6.18 -15.30 -9.96
N CYS A 91 -5.75 -14.07 -9.71
CA CYS A 91 -5.10 -13.65 -8.46
C CYS A 91 -5.94 -12.69 -7.61
N LEU A 92 -7.15 -12.32 -8.05
CA LEU A 92 -8.03 -11.35 -7.37
C LEU A 92 -8.73 -11.96 -6.16
N SER A 93 -7.91 -12.33 -5.17
CA SER A 93 -8.32 -12.86 -3.88
C SER A 93 -8.13 -11.86 -2.75
N ILE A 94 -8.94 -11.99 -1.72
CA ILE A 94 -8.93 -11.18 -0.51
C ILE A 94 -8.82 -12.09 0.71
N ASN A 95 -8.10 -11.61 1.71
CA ASN A 95 -7.95 -12.31 2.98
C ASN A 95 -8.63 -11.50 4.09
N VAL A 96 -9.28 -12.18 5.03
CA VAL A 96 -9.98 -11.57 6.16
C VAL A 96 -9.47 -12.18 7.46
N PHE A 97 -9.03 -11.31 8.37
CA PHE A 97 -8.50 -11.65 9.69
C PHE A 97 -9.40 -10.99 10.74
N ARG A 98 -9.95 -11.78 11.67
CA ARG A 98 -10.82 -11.27 12.73
C ARG A 98 -10.57 -12.00 14.05
N PRO A 99 -10.95 -11.43 15.21
CA PRO A 99 -10.96 -12.15 16.47
C PRO A 99 -11.81 -13.42 16.41
N ILE A 100 -11.36 -14.49 17.07
CA ILE A 100 -12.05 -15.80 17.08
C ILE A 100 -13.46 -15.74 17.67
N ALA A 101 -13.70 -14.80 18.60
CA ALA A 101 -15.01 -14.59 19.23
C ALA A 101 -16.02 -13.87 18.32
N SER A 102 -15.59 -13.38 17.15
CA SER A 102 -16.42 -12.56 16.28
C SER A 102 -17.38 -13.39 15.42
N ASN A 103 -18.56 -12.82 15.19
CA ASN A 103 -19.61 -13.38 14.34
C ASN A 103 -20.23 -12.28 13.46
N SER A 104 -21.17 -12.63 12.59
CA SER A 104 -21.80 -11.69 11.65
C SER A 104 -22.46 -10.45 12.29
N SER A 105 -22.78 -10.49 13.59
CA SER A 105 -23.36 -9.36 14.34
C SER A 105 -22.33 -8.50 15.08
N SER A 106 -21.02 -8.82 15.00
CA SER A 106 -19.98 -8.15 15.79
C SER A 106 -19.73 -6.68 15.41
N LYS A 107 -19.99 -6.26 14.17
CA LYS A 107 -19.83 -4.88 13.69
C LYS A 107 -18.45 -4.27 14.02
N LEU A 108 -17.39 -5.02 13.74
CA LEU A 108 -16.01 -4.58 13.97
C LEU A 108 -15.59 -3.50 12.98
N PRO A 109 -14.82 -2.47 13.39
CA PRO A 109 -14.08 -1.63 12.47
C PRO A 109 -13.18 -2.46 11.56
N VAL A 110 -13.07 -2.03 10.31
CA VAL A 110 -12.37 -2.76 9.25
C VAL A 110 -11.18 -1.95 8.77
N PHE A 111 -9.98 -2.52 8.84
CA PHE A 111 -8.80 -1.99 8.21
C PHE A 111 -8.52 -2.73 6.89
N VAL A 112 -8.64 -2.05 5.76
CA VAL A 112 -8.30 -2.61 4.45
C VAL A 112 -6.85 -2.24 4.12
N ALA A 113 -5.95 -3.19 4.28
CA ALA A 113 -4.51 -3.00 4.20
C ALA A 113 -3.94 -3.43 2.84
N GLN A 114 -3.56 -2.45 2.02
CA GLN A 114 -2.75 -2.61 0.81
C GLN A 114 -1.27 -2.41 1.15
N ILE A 115 -0.78 -3.33 1.98
CA ILE A 115 0.58 -3.29 2.51
C ILE A 115 1.33 -4.43 1.85
N HIS A 116 1.66 -4.19 0.59
CA HIS A 116 2.52 -5.07 -0.18
C HIS A 116 3.91 -4.48 -0.08
N VAL A 117 4.92 -5.31 0.16
CA VAL A 117 6.31 -4.83 0.12
C VAL A 117 6.71 -4.78 -1.35
N SER A 118 6.12 -3.83 -2.09
CA SER A 118 6.41 -3.62 -3.50
C SER A 118 7.78 -2.93 -3.59
N ARG A 119 8.80 -3.61 -4.09
CA ARG A 119 9.93 -2.91 -4.70
C ARG A 119 9.42 -2.39 -6.04
N GLY A 120 9.53 -1.09 -6.30
CA GLY A 120 9.29 -0.54 -7.65
C GLY A 120 7.84 -0.22 -7.99
N GLY A 121 7.15 0.63 -7.21
CA GLY A 121 6.09 1.47 -7.76
C GLY A 121 5.08 0.79 -8.71
N PHE A 122 4.27 -0.13 -8.17
CA PHE A 122 3.21 -0.85 -8.89
C PHE A 122 3.61 -2.08 -9.72
N GLU A 123 4.86 -2.55 -9.64
CA GLU A 123 5.38 -3.66 -10.47
C GLU A 123 5.30 -5.07 -9.83
N GLU A 124 5.36 -5.14 -8.50
CA GLU A 124 5.32 -6.36 -7.70
C GLU A 124 4.61 -6.11 -6.36
N GLY A 125 4.33 -7.19 -5.64
CA GLY A 125 3.68 -7.21 -4.33
C GLY A 125 2.61 -8.29 -4.20
N ASN A 126 2.39 -8.75 -2.97
CA ASN A 126 1.31 -9.66 -2.62
C ASN A 126 0.68 -9.35 -1.25
N SER A 127 -0.59 -9.69 -1.11
CA SER A 127 -1.33 -9.58 0.16
C SER A 127 -0.78 -10.44 1.31
N ARG A 128 0.20 -11.33 1.05
CA ARG A 128 0.89 -12.16 2.05
C ARG A 128 2.27 -11.64 2.47
N ASP A 129 2.76 -10.54 1.87
CA ASP A 129 4.14 -10.06 2.11
C ASP A 129 4.38 -9.62 3.56
N VAL A 130 3.33 -9.13 4.19
CA VAL A 130 3.34 -8.68 5.58
C VAL A 130 2.29 -9.47 6.35
N ASP A 131 2.72 -10.13 7.43
CA ASP A 131 1.77 -10.74 8.35
C ASP A 131 1.06 -9.64 9.15
N ILE A 132 -0.25 -9.54 8.94
CA ILE A 132 -1.10 -8.52 9.54
C ILE A 132 -1.84 -9.03 10.78
N SER A 133 -1.72 -10.34 11.09
CA SER A 133 -2.30 -10.97 12.28
C SER A 133 -2.01 -10.19 13.57
N PRO A 134 -0.79 -9.66 13.78
CA PRO A 134 -0.44 -8.96 15.02
C PRO A 134 -1.27 -7.69 15.29
N VAL A 135 -1.82 -7.04 14.27
CA VAL A 135 -2.75 -5.90 14.46
C VAL A 135 -4.06 -6.36 15.10
N VAL A 136 -4.60 -7.49 14.63
CA VAL A 136 -5.83 -8.06 15.19
C VAL A 136 -5.57 -8.61 16.59
N GLU A 137 -4.45 -9.31 16.80
CA GLU A 137 -4.03 -9.82 18.11
C GLU A 137 -3.93 -8.67 19.12
N ARG A 138 -3.21 -7.60 18.76
CA ARG A 138 -3.05 -6.45 19.63
C ARG A 138 -4.37 -5.75 19.93
N SER A 139 -5.26 -5.65 18.94
CA SER A 139 -6.60 -5.07 19.14
C SER A 139 -7.45 -5.84 20.17
N ILE A 140 -7.25 -7.15 20.30
CA ILE A 140 -7.90 -7.97 21.32
C ILE A 140 -7.29 -7.66 22.70
N GLU A 141 -5.97 -7.53 22.78
CA GLU A 141 -5.26 -7.20 24.02
C GLU A 141 -5.61 -5.81 24.56
N THR A 142 -5.76 -4.82 23.68
CA THR A 142 -6.11 -3.43 24.05
C THR A 142 -7.60 -3.24 24.31
N GLY A 143 -8.43 -4.26 24.06
CA GLY A 143 -9.88 -4.19 24.24
C GLY A 143 -10.62 -3.43 23.15
N GLU A 144 -9.95 -3.11 22.04
CA GLU A 144 -10.47 -2.33 20.92
C GLU A 144 -10.47 -3.17 19.62
N PRO A 145 -11.21 -4.29 19.58
CA PRO A 145 -11.07 -5.32 18.54
C PRO A 145 -11.36 -4.77 17.14
N VAL A 146 -10.45 -5.06 16.20
CA VAL A 146 -10.59 -4.70 14.79
C VAL A 146 -10.57 -5.93 13.89
N MET A 147 -11.08 -5.78 12.67
CA MET A 147 -10.91 -6.71 11.58
C MET A 147 -9.92 -6.14 10.57
N VAL A 148 -9.08 -7.00 10.00
CA VAL A 148 -8.15 -6.60 8.93
C VAL A 148 -8.44 -7.38 7.66
N VAL A 149 -8.35 -6.71 6.52
CA VAL A 149 -8.62 -7.24 5.18
C VAL A 149 -7.45 -6.92 4.27
N THR A 150 -6.88 -7.93 3.59
CA THR A 150 -5.76 -7.73 2.64
C THR A 150 -6.15 -8.22 1.24
N PRO A 151 -6.47 -7.32 0.29
CA PRO A 151 -6.73 -7.70 -1.10
C PRO A 151 -5.44 -7.80 -1.91
N ASN A 152 -5.42 -8.74 -2.86
CA ASN A 152 -4.50 -8.68 -3.99
C ASN A 152 -5.01 -7.70 -5.05
N TYR A 153 -4.10 -7.10 -5.81
CA TYR A 153 -4.44 -6.35 -7.02
C TYR A 153 -3.40 -6.65 -8.11
N ARG A 154 -3.78 -6.47 -9.38
CA ARG A 154 -2.88 -6.67 -10.53
C ARG A 154 -1.80 -5.60 -10.53
N VAL A 155 -0.57 -6.00 -10.81
CA VAL A 155 0.64 -5.15 -10.87
C VAL A 155 1.19 -5.11 -12.30
N ASN A 156 2.20 -4.27 -12.56
CA ASN A 156 2.87 -4.03 -13.85
C ASN A 156 1.87 -3.87 -15.02
N ALA A 157 2.23 -4.25 -16.24
CA ALA A 157 1.34 -4.25 -17.40
C ALA A 157 0.01 -4.99 -17.17
N PHE A 158 -0.07 -6.01 -16.30
CA PHE A 158 -1.36 -6.68 -16.04
C PHE A 158 -2.38 -5.77 -15.33
N GLY A 159 -1.94 -4.75 -14.60
CA GLY A 159 -2.80 -3.84 -13.84
C GLY A 159 -2.75 -2.36 -14.24
N PHE A 160 -1.63 -1.94 -14.84
CA PHE A 160 -1.26 -0.53 -15.05
C PHE A 160 -0.78 -0.23 -16.47
N LEU A 161 -1.07 -1.11 -17.45
CA LEU A 161 -0.80 -0.80 -18.85
C LEU A 161 -1.59 0.46 -19.26
N GLY A 162 -0.90 1.46 -19.81
CA GLY A 162 -1.52 2.64 -20.41
C GLY A 162 -2.20 2.31 -21.75
N GLY A 163 -2.75 3.34 -22.41
CA GLY A 163 -3.56 3.18 -23.62
C GLY A 163 -5.05 3.35 -23.37
N GLN A 164 -5.78 3.90 -24.34
CA GLN A 164 -7.18 4.31 -24.21
C GLN A 164 -8.14 3.15 -23.86
N GLU A 165 -7.64 1.91 -23.93
CA GLU A 165 -8.42 0.69 -23.80
C GLU A 165 -8.36 0.00 -22.41
N VAL A 166 -7.61 0.52 -21.42
CA VAL A 166 -7.36 -0.14 -20.11
C VAL A 166 -8.14 0.51 -18.95
N THR A 167 -8.57 -0.29 -17.95
CA THR A 167 -9.37 0.15 -16.77
C THR A 167 -8.85 -0.37 -15.42
N SER A 168 -9.07 0.37 -14.32
CA SER A 168 -8.42 0.17 -13.01
C SER A 168 -9.18 -0.77 -12.04
N ALA A 169 -8.44 -1.58 -11.26
CA ALA A 169 -8.98 -2.67 -10.42
C ALA A 169 -9.19 -2.34 -8.92
N GLY A 170 -8.52 -1.31 -8.39
CA GLY A 170 -8.45 -1.05 -6.93
C GLY A 170 -9.78 -0.67 -6.26
N ILE A 171 -10.70 -0.05 -7.01
CA ILE A 171 -12.03 0.35 -6.50
C ILE A 171 -12.92 -0.88 -6.19
N PHE A 172 -12.73 -1.98 -6.94
CA PHE A 172 -13.60 -3.14 -6.84
C PHE A 172 -13.44 -3.89 -5.50
N ALA A 173 -12.23 -3.96 -4.95
CA ALA A 173 -11.99 -4.57 -3.65
C ALA A 173 -12.74 -3.84 -2.52
N LEU A 174 -12.79 -2.50 -2.56
CA LEU A 174 -13.53 -1.70 -1.58
C LEU A 174 -15.05 -1.87 -1.75
N GLN A 175 -15.53 -1.95 -2.98
CA GLN A 175 -16.94 -2.28 -3.25
C GLN A 175 -17.31 -3.66 -2.70
N TRP A 176 -16.44 -4.65 -2.86
CA TRP A 176 -16.62 -5.97 -2.26
C TRP A 176 -16.69 -5.91 -0.73
N VAL A 177 -15.79 -5.15 -0.09
CA VAL A 177 -15.80 -4.94 1.37
C VAL A 177 -17.14 -4.33 1.80
N GLN A 178 -17.58 -3.27 1.14
CA GLN A 178 -18.87 -2.63 1.42
C GLN A 178 -20.06 -3.59 1.31
N GLN A 179 -20.05 -4.49 0.33
CA GLN A 179 -21.15 -5.43 0.07
C GLN A 179 -21.13 -6.66 0.99
N HIS A 180 -19.96 -7.12 1.43
CA HIS A 180 -19.82 -8.48 1.97
C HIS A 180 -19.18 -8.56 3.36
N ILE A 181 -18.48 -7.52 3.84
CA ILE A 181 -17.71 -7.63 5.08
C ILE A 181 -18.58 -7.85 6.32
N ALA A 182 -19.85 -7.46 6.27
CA ALA A 182 -20.84 -7.73 7.32
C ALA A 182 -21.04 -9.24 7.57
N ALA A 183 -20.93 -10.09 6.54
CA ALA A 183 -21.02 -11.55 6.71
C ALA A 183 -19.86 -12.08 7.59
N PHE A 184 -18.71 -11.41 7.55
CA PHE A 184 -17.55 -11.70 8.38
C PHE A 184 -17.62 -11.01 9.75
N GLY A 185 -18.63 -10.18 10.02
CA GLY A 185 -18.77 -9.43 11.27
C GLY A 185 -18.12 -8.04 11.26
N GLY A 186 -17.68 -7.55 10.10
CA GLY A 186 -17.16 -6.20 9.94
C GLY A 186 -18.29 -5.18 9.77
N ASP A 187 -18.00 -3.92 10.05
CA ASP A 187 -18.92 -2.81 9.86
C ASP A 187 -18.53 -2.00 8.60
N PRO A 188 -19.34 -2.06 7.51
CA PRO A 188 -19.03 -1.35 6.27
C PRO A 188 -18.98 0.18 6.44
N ASP A 189 -19.61 0.73 7.49
CA ASP A 189 -19.57 2.16 7.81
C ASP A 189 -18.30 2.57 8.60
N ARG A 190 -17.51 1.59 9.06
CA ARG A 190 -16.28 1.80 9.85
C ARG A 190 -15.05 1.22 9.14
N VAL A 191 -14.93 1.53 7.86
CA VAL A 191 -13.78 1.13 7.03
C VAL A 191 -12.69 2.21 7.05
N VAL A 192 -11.47 1.83 7.41
CA VAL A 192 -10.24 2.62 7.23
C VAL A 192 -9.37 1.90 6.20
N ILE A 193 -8.86 2.63 5.21
CA ILE A 193 -7.92 2.07 4.23
C ILE A 193 -6.49 2.40 4.65
N GLY A 194 -5.54 1.51 4.37
CA GLY A 194 -4.14 1.80 4.60
C GLY A 194 -3.23 1.16 3.58
N GLY A 195 -2.05 1.73 3.38
CA GLY A 195 -1.11 1.21 2.41
C GLY A 195 0.32 1.65 2.63
N GLN A 196 1.23 0.97 1.95
CA GLN A 196 2.67 1.19 2.01
C GLN A 196 3.22 1.41 0.59
N SER A 197 4.10 2.40 0.39
CA SER A 197 4.69 2.71 -0.93
C SER A 197 3.62 2.92 -2.00
N ALA A 198 3.57 2.05 -3.02
CA ALA A 198 2.56 2.10 -4.08
C ALA A 198 1.13 1.94 -3.54
N GLY A 199 0.96 1.17 -2.45
CA GLY A 199 -0.31 1.09 -1.73
C GLY A 199 -0.68 2.39 -1.02
N ALA A 200 0.30 3.13 -0.48
CA ALA A 200 0.05 4.45 0.13
C ALA A 200 -0.32 5.49 -0.94
N ILE A 201 0.35 5.47 -2.10
CA ILE A 201 0.00 6.28 -3.26
C ILE A 201 -1.42 5.94 -3.75
N SER A 202 -1.78 4.64 -3.80
CA SER A 202 -3.13 4.18 -4.14
C SER A 202 -4.18 4.71 -3.16
N VAL A 203 -3.92 4.64 -1.85
CA VAL A 203 -4.77 5.23 -0.81
C VAL A 203 -4.95 6.73 -1.03
N ALA A 204 -3.87 7.43 -1.41
CA ALA A 204 -3.91 8.85 -1.69
C ALA A 204 -4.79 9.20 -2.91
N PHE A 205 -4.70 8.44 -4.00
CA PHE A 205 -5.59 8.60 -5.15
C PHE A 205 -7.04 8.24 -4.82
N LEU A 206 -7.26 7.22 -3.99
CA LEU A 206 -8.60 6.86 -3.50
C LEU A 206 -9.20 8.00 -2.67
N LEU A 207 -8.42 8.66 -1.81
CA LEU A 207 -8.84 9.84 -1.04
C LEU A 207 -9.32 10.98 -1.96
N LEU A 208 -8.57 11.26 -3.03
CA LEU A 208 -8.93 12.32 -3.99
C LEU A 208 -10.21 11.98 -4.78
N ASN A 209 -10.42 10.69 -5.11
CA ASN A 209 -11.55 10.23 -5.91
C ASN A 209 -12.79 9.83 -5.09
N ASN A 210 -12.68 9.62 -3.78
CA ASN A 210 -13.77 9.13 -2.92
C ASN A 210 -15.03 10.02 -2.97
N ARG A 211 -14.88 11.31 -3.28
CA ARG A 211 -15.99 12.28 -3.40
C ARG A 211 -16.94 12.03 -4.57
N GLN A 212 -16.55 11.24 -5.56
CA GLN A 212 -17.39 10.95 -6.73
C GLN A 212 -18.37 9.79 -6.48
N ASN A 213 -18.22 9.06 -5.36
CA ASN A 213 -19.12 7.98 -4.99
C ASN A 213 -20.23 8.52 -4.07
N SER A 214 -21.49 8.23 -4.41
CA SER A 214 -22.67 8.65 -3.65
C SER A 214 -22.71 8.08 -2.22
N ASN A 215 -21.99 6.97 -1.97
CA ASN A 215 -21.72 6.40 -0.66
C ASN A 215 -20.20 6.33 -0.46
N SER A 216 -19.68 6.94 0.60
CA SER A 216 -18.25 6.90 0.94
C SER A 216 -17.81 5.46 1.19
N LEU A 217 -16.76 4.98 0.51
CA LEU A 217 -16.29 3.58 0.64
C LEU A 217 -15.45 3.34 1.90
N PHE A 218 -15.01 4.41 2.55
CA PHE A 218 -14.19 4.39 3.76
C PHE A 218 -14.32 5.75 4.49
N ARG A 219 -13.83 5.81 5.74
CA ARG A 219 -13.89 6.99 6.60
C ARG A 219 -12.54 7.50 7.12
N GLY A 220 -11.45 6.77 6.84
CA GLY A 220 -10.09 7.15 7.24
C GLY A 220 -9.04 6.52 6.35
N ALA A 221 -7.82 7.07 6.39
CA ALA A 221 -6.69 6.63 5.59
C ALA A 221 -5.40 6.62 6.40
N PHE A 222 -4.61 5.55 6.26
CA PHE A 222 -3.28 5.39 6.85
C PHE A 222 -2.24 5.21 5.72
N MET A 223 -1.28 6.12 5.60
CA MET A 223 -0.33 6.13 4.48
C MET A 223 1.11 6.02 4.98
N GLN A 224 1.79 4.94 4.62
CA GLN A 224 3.20 4.72 4.94
C GLN A 224 4.08 4.92 3.70
N ALA A 225 4.90 5.97 3.71
CA ALA A 225 5.84 6.30 2.64
C ALA A 225 5.17 6.40 1.25
N GLY A 226 4.13 7.23 1.16
CA GLY A 226 3.46 7.58 -0.09
C GLY A 226 2.41 8.66 0.13
N SER A 227 2.13 9.42 -0.92
CA SER A 227 1.18 10.55 -0.98
C SER A 227 0.70 10.70 -2.42
N PRO A 228 -0.22 11.63 -2.76
CA PRO A 228 -0.57 11.85 -4.16
C PRO A 228 0.69 12.25 -4.94
N LEU A 229 0.90 11.59 -6.07
CA LEU A 229 1.92 11.95 -7.05
C LEU A 229 1.24 12.54 -8.28
N THR A 230 1.97 13.33 -9.05
CA THR A 230 1.55 13.67 -10.41
C THR A 230 1.40 12.39 -11.22
N SER A 231 0.35 12.32 -12.03
CA SER A 231 0.06 11.18 -12.89
C SER A 231 -0.19 11.68 -14.29
N HIS A 232 0.53 11.11 -15.25
CA HIS A 232 0.33 11.40 -16.66
C HIS A 232 -1.00 10.79 -17.17
N PRO A 233 -1.67 11.44 -18.14
CA PRO A 233 -2.78 10.86 -18.87
C PRO A 233 -2.48 9.43 -19.36
N ILE A 234 -3.47 8.54 -19.28
CA ILE A 234 -3.36 7.14 -19.74
C ILE A 234 -2.89 7.04 -21.20
N ALA A 235 -3.20 8.04 -22.03
CA ALA A 235 -2.80 8.10 -23.43
C ALA A 235 -1.28 8.22 -23.64
N GLU A 236 -0.54 8.69 -22.64
CA GLU A 236 0.93 8.80 -22.72
C GLU A 236 1.63 7.45 -22.57
N GLY A 237 0.94 6.43 -22.04
CA GLY A 237 1.43 5.04 -22.02
C GLY A 237 1.28 4.29 -23.36
N GLN A 238 1.04 4.99 -24.48
CA GLN A 238 0.87 4.35 -25.79
C GLN A 238 2.16 3.66 -26.28
N SER A 239 3.34 4.21 -25.97
CA SER A 239 4.63 3.60 -26.35
C SER A 239 4.81 2.22 -25.71
N ASP A 240 4.51 2.09 -24.41
CA ASP A 240 4.56 0.81 -23.68
C ASP A 240 3.58 -0.21 -24.27
N TYR A 241 2.37 0.25 -24.60
CA TYR A 241 1.35 -0.58 -25.25
C TYR A 241 1.83 -1.09 -26.62
N ASP A 242 2.33 -0.19 -27.48
CA ASP A 242 2.81 -0.54 -28.81
C ASP A 242 4.02 -1.48 -28.75
N GLY A 243 4.92 -1.28 -27.77
CA GLY A 243 6.04 -2.16 -27.47
C GLY A 243 5.59 -3.58 -27.12
N LEU A 244 4.56 -3.73 -26.27
CA LEU A 244 3.96 -5.02 -25.96
C LEU A 244 3.27 -5.66 -27.17
N VAL A 245 2.55 -4.88 -27.98
CA VAL A 245 1.94 -5.37 -29.22
C VAL A 245 3.00 -5.92 -30.18
N ALA A 246 4.13 -5.23 -30.33
CA ALA A 246 5.25 -5.67 -31.15
C ALA A 246 5.92 -6.94 -30.59
N ALA A 247 6.23 -6.97 -29.29
CA ALA A 247 6.89 -8.10 -28.64
C ALA A 247 6.07 -9.40 -28.69
N ASN A 248 4.75 -9.29 -28.78
CA ASN A 248 3.82 -10.42 -28.83
C ASN A 248 3.31 -10.76 -30.24
N ASN A 249 3.89 -10.17 -31.29
CA ASN A 249 3.48 -10.37 -32.69
C ASN A 249 2.00 -10.01 -32.96
N CYS A 250 1.45 -9.04 -32.24
CA CYS A 250 0.06 -8.60 -32.38
C CYS A 250 -0.12 -7.44 -33.36
N THR A 251 0.95 -6.90 -33.96
CA THR A 251 0.93 -5.71 -34.86
C THR A 251 0.06 -5.88 -36.10
N GLY A 252 -0.12 -7.11 -36.58
CA GLY A 252 -0.98 -7.42 -37.73
C GLY A 252 -2.47 -7.60 -37.38
N SER A 253 -2.84 -7.56 -36.10
CA SER A 253 -4.22 -7.73 -35.65
C SER A 253 -5.03 -6.46 -35.86
N THR A 254 -6.27 -6.60 -36.32
CA THR A 254 -7.25 -5.49 -36.34
C THR A 254 -7.70 -5.09 -34.94
N ASP A 255 -7.57 -5.99 -33.97
CA ASP A 255 -7.85 -5.76 -32.56
C ASP A 255 -6.61 -6.23 -31.78
N THR A 256 -5.67 -5.31 -31.58
CA THR A 256 -4.37 -5.58 -30.95
C THR A 256 -4.55 -5.96 -29.47
N LEU A 257 -5.52 -5.36 -28.77
CA LEU A 257 -5.81 -5.68 -27.38
C LEU A 257 -6.38 -7.10 -27.22
N ASN A 258 -7.34 -7.49 -28.07
CA ASN A 258 -7.88 -8.84 -28.05
C ASN A 258 -6.82 -9.89 -28.43
N CYS A 259 -5.88 -9.55 -29.33
CA CYS A 259 -4.72 -10.38 -29.59
C CYS A 259 -3.90 -10.59 -28.32
N LEU A 260 -3.54 -9.51 -27.61
CA LEU A 260 -2.79 -9.59 -26.35
C LEU A 260 -3.52 -10.40 -25.27
N ARG A 261 -4.86 -10.34 -25.20
CA ARG A 261 -5.67 -11.16 -24.26
C ARG A 261 -5.52 -12.67 -24.46
N HIS A 262 -5.25 -13.10 -25.69
CA HIS A 262 -5.16 -14.53 -26.04
C HIS A 262 -3.73 -15.08 -26.03
N VAL A 263 -2.72 -14.22 -25.83
CA VAL A 263 -1.34 -14.68 -25.69
C VAL A 263 -1.21 -15.55 -24.43
N PRO A 264 -0.59 -16.74 -24.49
CA PRO A 264 -0.35 -17.56 -23.30
C PRO A 264 0.40 -16.78 -22.22
N LEU A 265 0.02 -16.97 -20.94
CA LEU A 265 0.57 -16.23 -19.81
C LEU A 265 2.10 -16.18 -19.81
N ASP A 266 2.76 -17.33 -19.93
CA ASP A 266 4.23 -17.38 -19.85
C ASP A 266 4.92 -16.57 -20.96
N ALA A 267 4.34 -16.57 -22.16
CA ALA A 267 4.84 -15.81 -23.29
C ALA A 267 4.63 -14.32 -23.07
N PHE A 268 3.39 -13.90 -22.75
CA PHE A 268 3.08 -12.49 -22.50
C PHE A 268 3.91 -11.94 -21.33
N TRP A 269 3.96 -12.67 -20.22
CA TRP A 269 4.71 -12.29 -19.03
C TRP A 269 6.22 -12.20 -19.28
N GLY A 270 6.76 -12.96 -20.23
CA GLY A 270 8.16 -12.83 -20.67
C GLY A 270 8.48 -11.54 -21.43
N THR A 271 7.45 -10.83 -21.92
CA THR A 271 7.60 -9.59 -22.70
C THR A 271 7.23 -8.33 -21.92
N VAL A 272 6.70 -8.46 -20.70
CA VAL A 272 6.33 -7.31 -19.87
C VAL A 272 7.59 -6.50 -19.57
N PRO A 273 7.73 -5.27 -20.10
CA PRO A 273 8.88 -4.44 -19.79
C PRO A 273 8.87 -4.11 -18.30
N PHE A 274 10.01 -3.71 -17.76
CA PHE A 274 9.92 -2.97 -16.50
C PHE A 274 9.09 -1.73 -16.79
N MET A 275 8.05 -1.52 -16.00
CA MET A 275 7.29 -0.29 -16.02
C MET A 275 8.11 0.74 -15.25
N THR A 276 9.34 0.95 -15.70
CA THR A 276 10.07 2.13 -15.34
C THR A 276 9.25 3.26 -15.93
N GLY A 277 8.62 4.09 -15.11
CA GLY A 277 8.35 5.44 -15.59
C GLY A 277 9.69 5.96 -16.09
N ASP A 278 9.85 6.02 -17.42
CA ASP A 278 10.93 6.69 -18.13
C ASP A 278 12.39 6.38 -17.74
N CYS A 279 12.72 5.23 -17.14
CA CYS A 279 14.15 4.97 -16.84
C CYS A 279 14.95 4.47 -18.05
N ASP A 280 14.30 4.08 -19.14
CA ASP A 280 14.97 3.54 -20.34
C ASP A 280 14.91 4.47 -21.58
N ASP A 281 14.22 5.61 -21.52
CA ASP A 281 14.12 6.57 -22.64
C ASP A 281 14.88 7.89 -22.36
N GLU A 282 16.15 7.83 -21.92
CA GLU A 282 16.95 9.04 -21.62
C GLU A 282 16.21 10.12 -20.77
N GLY A 283 15.24 9.67 -19.96
CA GLY A 283 14.24 10.50 -19.30
C GLY A 283 14.82 11.20 -18.08
N THR A 284 15.10 12.49 -18.21
CA THR A 284 15.41 13.38 -17.09
C THR A 284 14.30 13.23 -16.03
N TYR A 285 14.64 13.06 -14.74
CA TYR A 285 13.66 13.01 -13.63
C TYR A 285 12.64 14.17 -13.65
N LEU A 286 13.01 15.27 -14.28
CA LEU A 286 12.21 16.46 -14.53
C LEU A 286 12.46 16.88 -15.99
N PRO A 287 11.78 16.25 -16.97
CA PRO A 287 12.12 16.38 -18.39
C PRO A 287 11.82 17.77 -18.96
N ALA A 288 10.95 18.54 -18.30
CA ALA A 288 10.61 19.91 -18.67
C ALA A 288 11.41 20.97 -17.89
N ALA A 289 12.24 20.58 -16.91
CA ALA A 289 13.07 21.50 -16.15
C ALA A 289 14.19 22.12 -16.99
N SER A 290 14.27 23.45 -16.97
CA SER A 290 15.35 24.22 -17.59
C SER A 290 16.71 24.00 -16.89
N THR A 291 17.80 24.32 -17.61
CA THR A 291 19.16 24.27 -17.06
C THR A 291 19.32 25.08 -15.76
N ASP A 292 18.66 26.24 -15.65
CA ASP A 292 18.71 27.07 -14.45
C ASP A 292 17.97 26.40 -13.27
N GLN A 293 16.84 25.72 -13.55
CA GLN A 293 16.12 24.96 -12.54
C GLN A 293 16.93 23.74 -12.07
N MET A 294 17.60 23.03 -12.99
CA MET A 294 18.50 21.92 -12.65
C MET A 294 19.73 22.40 -11.87
N ALA A 295 20.32 23.54 -12.23
CA ALA A 295 21.41 24.13 -11.47
C ALA A 295 20.97 24.53 -10.06
N ARG A 296 19.74 25.03 -9.92
CA ARG A 296 19.14 25.36 -8.63
C ARG A 296 18.93 24.12 -7.76
N ILE A 297 18.41 23.02 -8.31
CA ILE A 297 18.35 21.72 -7.63
C ILE A 297 19.75 21.31 -7.16
N GLY A 298 20.74 21.43 -8.04
CA GLY A 298 22.11 21.11 -7.72
C GLY A 298 22.70 21.92 -6.56
N SER A 299 22.25 23.16 -6.36
CA SER A 299 22.64 24.00 -5.22
C SER A 299 21.92 23.65 -3.92
N LEU A 300 20.66 23.18 -4.02
CA LEU A 300 19.83 22.79 -2.88
C LEU A 300 20.20 21.39 -2.35
N TYR A 301 20.75 20.54 -3.22
CA TYR A 301 21.32 19.24 -2.90
C TYR A 301 22.80 19.25 -3.26
N PRO A 302 23.70 19.70 -2.36
CA PRO A 302 25.13 19.80 -2.65
C PRO A 302 25.79 18.41 -2.78
N ASP A 303 26.96 18.38 -3.41
CA ASP A 303 27.82 17.20 -3.54
C ASP A 303 28.59 16.86 -2.24
N ASP A 304 28.42 17.66 -1.18
CA ASP A 304 28.92 17.35 0.16
C ASP A 304 28.20 16.11 0.74
N PRO A 305 28.91 14.97 0.90
CA PRO A 305 28.30 13.73 1.38
C PRO A 305 27.75 13.83 2.81
N THR A 306 28.14 14.83 3.61
CA THR A 306 27.59 15.05 4.95
C THR A 306 26.15 15.57 4.93
N GLN A 307 25.71 16.15 3.80
CA GLN A 307 24.36 16.70 3.63
C GLN A 307 23.38 15.71 2.99
N GLY A 308 23.86 14.58 2.48
CA GLY A 308 23.05 13.60 1.76
C GLY A 308 22.50 12.45 2.62
N SER A 309 21.65 11.62 2.02
CA SER A 309 21.01 10.47 2.67
C SER A 309 21.86 9.19 2.56
N PRO A 310 22.08 8.38 3.62
CA PRO A 310 21.49 8.49 4.95
C PRO A 310 21.94 9.75 5.70
N PHE A 311 20.97 10.56 6.15
CA PHE A 311 21.22 11.83 6.82
C PHE A 311 21.93 11.60 8.16
N ASP A 312 22.67 12.61 8.62
CA ASP A 312 23.36 12.60 9.93
C ASP A 312 24.41 11.49 10.11
N THR A 313 24.90 10.90 9.01
CA THR A 313 25.96 9.86 9.03
C THR A 313 27.35 10.37 8.62
N GLY A 314 27.53 11.69 8.49
CA GLY A 314 28.78 12.27 7.98
C GLY A 314 29.12 11.74 6.59
N THR A 315 30.35 11.26 6.39
CA THR A 315 30.80 10.66 5.12
C THR A 315 30.55 9.16 5.00
N ALA A 316 29.99 8.51 6.03
CA ALA A 316 29.70 7.08 6.00
C ALA A 316 28.58 6.77 4.98
N ASN A 317 28.55 5.52 4.50
CA ASN A 317 27.56 5.00 3.54
C ASN A 317 27.55 5.67 2.16
N GLN A 318 28.65 6.34 1.78
CA GLN A 318 28.87 6.82 0.41
C GLN A 318 29.24 5.64 -0.50
N LEU A 319 28.24 4.93 -1.02
CA LEU A 319 28.46 3.73 -1.85
C LEU A 319 29.19 4.05 -3.17
N THR A 320 28.86 5.18 -3.78
CA THR A 320 29.50 5.74 -4.99
C THR A 320 29.62 7.26 -4.84
N PRO A 321 30.44 7.95 -5.66
CA PRO A 321 30.32 9.41 -5.82
C PRO A 321 28.85 9.80 -6.09
N GLU A 322 28.42 10.95 -5.57
CA GLU A 322 27.04 11.45 -5.63
C GLU A 322 25.93 10.59 -4.99
N TYR A 323 26.21 9.37 -4.50
CA TYR A 323 25.19 8.46 -3.96
C TYR A 323 24.28 9.14 -2.93
N LYS A 324 24.87 9.75 -1.91
CA LYS A 324 24.09 10.35 -0.83
C LYS A 324 23.29 11.58 -1.28
N ARG A 325 23.83 12.35 -2.23
CA ARG A 325 23.15 13.51 -2.83
C ARG A 325 21.93 13.05 -3.63
N ILE A 326 22.10 12.06 -4.51
CA ILE A 326 21.03 11.50 -5.33
C ILE A 326 19.96 10.86 -4.43
N ALA A 327 20.37 10.11 -3.39
CA ALA A 327 19.44 9.52 -2.44
C ALA A 327 18.61 10.57 -1.66
N ALA A 328 19.22 11.71 -1.29
CA ALA A 328 18.51 12.82 -0.66
C ALA A 328 17.51 13.48 -1.62
N PHE A 329 17.93 13.77 -2.85
CA PHE A 329 17.07 14.33 -3.89
C PHE A 329 15.88 13.42 -4.20
N LEU A 330 16.11 12.15 -4.51
CA LEU A 330 15.05 11.20 -4.86
C LEU A 330 14.09 10.95 -3.69
N GLY A 331 14.61 10.83 -2.47
CA GLY A 331 13.78 10.67 -1.27
C GLY A 331 12.87 11.87 -1.04
N ASP A 332 13.37 13.07 -1.25
CA ASP A 332 12.57 14.28 -1.10
C ASP A 332 11.56 14.45 -2.25
N TRP A 333 11.99 14.29 -3.49
CA TRP A 333 11.15 14.47 -4.68
C TRP A 333 9.98 13.47 -4.72
N VAL A 334 10.24 12.19 -4.46
CA VAL A 334 9.20 11.15 -4.56
C VAL A 334 8.32 11.07 -3.29
N PHE A 335 8.88 11.32 -2.10
CA PHE A 335 8.16 11.06 -0.84
C PHE A 335 7.97 12.28 0.05
N MET A 336 9.03 13.03 0.37
CA MET A 336 8.91 14.06 1.41
C MET A 336 8.19 15.32 0.93
N ALA A 337 8.45 15.77 -0.29
CA ALA A 337 7.87 16.97 -0.85
C ALA A 337 6.36 16.80 -1.13
N PRO A 338 5.90 15.74 -1.82
CA PRO A 338 4.47 15.52 -2.01
C PRO A 338 3.73 15.26 -0.71
N ARG A 339 4.36 14.61 0.30
CA ARG A 339 3.77 14.44 1.64
C ARG A 339 3.54 15.78 2.35
N ARG A 340 4.55 16.65 2.37
CA ARG A 340 4.44 17.97 3.03
C ARG A 340 3.38 18.82 2.33
N PHE A 341 3.38 18.85 1.00
CA PHE A 341 2.37 19.54 0.20
C PHE A 341 0.96 19.02 0.50
N PHE A 342 0.77 17.70 0.47
CA PHE A 342 -0.52 17.07 0.76
C PHE A 342 -1.02 17.42 2.17
N LEU A 343 -0.16 17.32 3.19
CA LEU A 343 -0.52 17.63 4.58
C LEU A 343 -0.88 19.10 4.78
N GLU A 344 -0.19 20.02 4.10
CA GLU A 344 -0.50 21.45 4.14
C GLU A 344 -1.94 21.74 3.69
N HIS A 345 -2.41 21.02 2.68
CA HIS A 345 -3.77 21.19 2.17
C HIS A 345 -4.81 20.33 2.91
N ALA A 346 -4.47 19.10 3.28
CA ALA A 346 -5.37 18.16 3.94
C ALA A 346 -5.70 18.58 5.38
N SER A 347 -4.69 19.04 6.14
CA SER A 347 -4.84 19.46 7.55
C SER A 347 -5.77 20.65 7.75
N ARG A 348 -6.07 21.41 6.69
CA ARG A 348 -7.05 22.52 6.71
C ARG A 348 -8.50 22.04 6.68
N ARG A 349 -8.73 20.77 6.34
CA ARG A 349 -10.08 20.21 6.07
C ARG A 349 -10.43 19.01 6.94
N GLN A 350 -9.44 18.30 7.44
CA GLN A 350 -9.61 17.13 8.28
C GLN A 350 -8.45 17.00 9.25
N ASP A 351 -8.65 16.23 10.31
CA ASP A 351 -7.58 15.90 11.23
C ASP A 351 -6.52 15.04 10.52
N THR A 352 -5.26 15.43 10.67
CA THR A 352 -4.13 14.72 10.09
C THR A 352 -3.01 14.58 11.11
N TRP A 353 -2.29 13.48 11.00
CA TRP A 353 -1.14 13.16 11.82
C TRP A 353 0.00 12.71 10.90
N SER A 354 1.23 13.06 11.24
CA SER A 354 2.41 12.64 10.48
C SER A 354 3.47 12.08 11.40
N TRP A 355 4.24 11.13 10.86
CA TRP A 355 5.37 10.53 11.52
C TRP A 355 6.58 10.41 10.59
N MET A 356 7.74 10.11 11.15
CA MET A 356 9.00 9.91 10.43
C MET A 356 9.80 8.78 11.08
N PHE A 357 10.54 8.03 10.26
CA PHE A 357 11.51 7.04 10.70
C PHE A 357 12.81 7.23 9.92
N GLY A 358 13.92 7.37 10.64
CA GLY A 358 15.23 7.75 10.10
C GLY A 358 15.98 6.63 9.39
N ALA A 359 15.31 5.87 8.52
CA ALA A 359 15.90 4.71 7.84
C ALA A 359 15.42 4.58 6.38
N SER A 360 15.84 3.51 5.71
CA SER A 360 15.53 3.27 4.30
C SER A 360 14.04 3.05 4.04
N HIS A 361 13.62 3.20 2.78
CA HIS A 361 12.23 2.96 2.37
C HIS A 361 11.74 1.59 2.84
N THR A 362 10.48 1.51 3.28
CA THR A 362 9.80 0.30 3.82
C THR A 362 10.31 -0.24 5.17
N SER A 363 11.46 0.22 5.68
CA SER A 363 12.06 -0.32 6.91
C SER A 363 11.24 -0.07 8.19
N ALA A 364 10.27 0.84 8.14
CA ALA A 364 9.32 1.09 9.22
C ALA A 364 8.15 0.09 9.27
N THR A 365 7.97 -0.75 8.24
CA THR A 365 6.85 -1.72 8.19
C THR A 365 6.80 -2.62 9.43
N PRO A 366 7.92 -3.17 9.94
CA PRO A 366 7.90 -3.99 11.16
C PRO A 366 7.53 -3.22 12.43
N ILE A 367 7.57 -1.89 12.44
CA ILE A 367 7.14 -1.07 13.59
C ILE A 367 5.61 -1.06 13.67
N TRP A 368 4.94 -0.98 12.52
CA TRP A 368 3.48 -0.95 12.41
C TRP A 368 2.85 -2.33 12.29
N PHE A 369 3.63 -3.33 11.85
CA PHE A 369 3.22 -4.72 11.64
C PHE A 369 4.32 -5.64 12.17
N PRO A 370 4.55 -5.66 13.49
CA PRO A 370 5.61 -6.43 14.12
C PRO A 370 5.30 -7.92 14.07
N ALA A 371 6.25 -8.77 14.49
CA ALA A 371 5.93 -10.14 14.87
C ALA A 371 4.99 -10.20 16.08
N SER A 372 4.17 -11.24 16.18
CA SER A 372 3.27 -11.47 17.31
C SER A 372 4.00 -11.40 18.67
N GLY A 373 3.41 -10.68 19.62
CA GLY A 373 3.93 -10.55 20.98
C GLY A 373 4.98 -9.45 21.19
N SER A 374 5.31 -8.67 20.16
CA SER A 374 6.14 -7.46 20.32
C SER A 374 5.36 -6.31 20.93
N ASP A 375 6.06 -5.48 21.71
CA ASP A 375 5.53 -4.25 22.30
C ASP A 375 5.49 -3.15 21.22
N THR A 376 4.33 -2.55 20.96
CA THR A 376 4.20 -1.65 19.80
C THR A 376 3.21 -0.52 20.01
N THR A 377 3.71 0.56 20.62
CA THR A 377 3.00 1.85 20.68
C THR A 377 2.46 2.32 19.33
N ALA A 378 3.15 1.98 18.23
CA ALA A 378 2.69 2.27 16.87
C ALA A 378 1.43 1.47 16.48
N VAL A 379 1.37 0.17 16.79
CA VAL A 379 0.18 -0.65 16.54
C VAL A 379 -0.98 -0.17 17.40
N ASP A 380 -0.74 0.24 18.65
CA ASP A 380 -1.78 0.83 19.51
C ASP A 380 -2.38 2.08 18.86
N ALA A 381 -1.54 2.99 18.36
CA ALA A 381 -1.99 4.18 17.64
C ALA A 381 -2.78 3.83 16.36
N LEU A 382 -2.37 2.80 15.62
CA LEU A 382 -3.09 2.33 14.43
C LEU A 382 -4.45 1.73 14.79
N VAL A 383 -4.52 0.86 15.80
CA VAL A 383 -5.75 0.24 16.31
C VAL A 383 -6.74 1.32 16.80
N ASN A 384 -6.23 2.30 17.55
CA ASN A 384 -6.99 3.46 18.00
C ASN A 384 -7.56 4.23 16.81
N PHE A 385 -6.73 4.56 15.82
CA PHE A 385 -7.18 5.28 14.62
C PHE A 385 -8.23 4.50 13.81
N ILE A 386 -8.08 3.18 13.67
CA ILE A 386 -9.07 2.32 13.00
C ILE A 386 -10.43 2.40 13.73
N ASN A 387 -10.42 2.36 15.06
CA ASN A 387 -11.63 2.43 15.86
C ASN A 387 -12.27 3.84 15.85
N THR A 388 -11.48 4.88 16.09
CA THR A 388 -11.99 6.20 16.51
C THR A 388 -11.71 7.33 15.52
N LEU A 389 -10.89 7.10 14.48
CA LEU A 389 -10.27 8.14 13.63
C LEU A 389 -9.34 9.10 14.37
N ASP A 390 -8.89 8.74 15.58
CA ASP A 390 -7.89 9.48 16.33
C ASP A 390 -6.89 8.47 16.93
N PRO A 391 -5.58 8.53 16.58
CA PRO A 391 -4.60 7.61 17.14
C PRO A 391 -4.45 7.71 18.67
N ASN A 392 -4.94 8.80 19.27
CA ASN A 392 -4.89 9.04 20.71
C ASN A 392 -6.15 8.54 21.46
N GLN A 393 -7.16 8.03 20.75
CA GLN A 393 -8.42 7.60 21.35
C GLN A 393 -8.75 6.14 21.06
N PRO A 394 -9.21 5.37 22.06
CA PRO A 394 -9.45 5.79 23.46
C PRO A 394 -8.15 6.10 24.22
N ALA A 395 -8.20 7.10 25.11
CA ALA A 395 -7.06 7.48 25.96
C ALA A 395 -6.61 6.38 26.97
N ALA A 396 -7.28 5.22 26.97
CA ALA A 396 -7.23 4.21 28.03
C ALA A 396 -6.84 2.81 27.53
N SER A 397 -6.03 2.66 26.48
CA SER A 397 -5.38 1.36 26.24
C SER A 397 -4.45 1.08 27.43
N SER A 398 -4.79 0.09 28.24
CA SER A 398 -4.20 -0.20 29.55
C SER A 398 -2.75 -0.71 29.52
N THR A 399 -2.03 -0.49 28.43
CA THR A 399 -0.62 -0.88 28.25
C THR A 399 0.24 0.33 28.62
N ALA A 400 1.18 0.16 29.55
CA ALA A 400 1.99 1.22 30.14
C ALA A 400 2.83 2.05 29.13
N ASN A 401 2.81 1.70 27.84
CA ASN A 401 3.55 2.33 26.75
C ASN A 401 2.72 3.23 25.82
N SER A 402 1.40 3.33 26.00
CA SER A 402 0.54 4.22 25.19
C SER A 402 0.51 5.68 25.66
N SER A 403 1.54 6.14 26.38
CA SER A 403 1.63 7.49 26.95
C SER A 403 1.94 8.59 25.92
N ILE A 404 2.07 8.21 24.65
CA ILE A 404 2.49 9.09 23.58
C ILE A 404 1.27 9.81 23.00
N PHE A 405 1.21 11.11 23.26
CA PHE A 405 0.30 11.99 22.58
C PHE A 405 0.86 12.33 21.18
N TRP A 406 0.20 11.83 20.14
CA TRP A 406 0.51 12.15 18.75
C TRP A 406 -0.21 13.45 18.35
N PRO A 407 0.50 14.59 18.24
CA PRO A 407 -0.12 15.86 17.90
C PRO A 407 -0.63 15.83 16.45
N LYS A 408 -1.76 16.51 16.23
CA LYS A 408 -2.24 16.80 14.88
C LYS A 408 -1.18 17.62 14.16
N TRP A 409 -0.96 17.37 12.87
CA TRP A 409 0.13 17.96 12.11
C TRP A 409 0.12 19.50 12.11
N ASN A 410 -1.06 20.11 12.01
CA ASN A 410 -1.21 21.57 12.06
C ASN A 410 -1.05 22.19 13.46
N THR A 411 -0.73 21.40 14.49
CA THR A 411 -0.41 21.92 15.83
C THR A 411 0.96 22.60 15.79
N PRO A 412 1.06 23.91 16.13
CA PRO A 412 2.35 24.58 16.15
C PRO A 412 3.27 23.97 17.21
N SER A 413 4.47 23.58 16.81
CA SER A 413 5.57 23.25 17.71
C SER A 413 6.06 24.52 18.45
N SER A 414 6.87 24.33 19.49
CA SER A 414 7.54 25.45 20.18
C SER A 414 8.44 26.29 19.27
N ALA A 415 8.79 25.78 18.09
CA ALA A 415 9.59 26.48 17.07
C ALA A 415 8.74 27.17 15.98
N GLY A 416 7.40 27.12 16.07
CA GLY A 416 6.49 27.73 15.10
C GLY A 416 6.25 26.92 13.81
N SER A 417 6.91 25.77 13.63
CA SER A 417 6.61 24.81 12.54
C SER A 417 5.71 23.66 13.02
N THR A 418 5.29 22.76 12.14
CA THR A 418 4.42 21.62 12.47
C THR A 418 5.16 20.54 13.28
N SER A 419 4.43 19.86 14.17
CA SER A 419 4.94 18.73 14.96
C SER A 419 4.70 17.39 14.25
N LEU A 420 5.63 16.45 14.42
CA LEU A 420 5.51 15.08 13.91
C LEU A 420 6.06 14.07 14.92
N LEU A 421 5.56 12.83 14.83
CA LEU A 421 6.01 11.70 15.63
C LEU A 421 7.26 11.08 14.99
N THR A 422 8.40 11.07 15.67
CA THR A 422 9.65 10.51 15.14
C THR A 422 10.04 9.26 15.87
N PHE A 423 10.25 8.19 15.12
CA PHE A 423 10.87 6.96 15.57
C PHE A 423 12.38 7.08 15.34
N SER A 424 13.15 7.16 16.42
CA SER A 424 14.62 7.12 16.38
C SER A 424 15.15 5.69 16.39
N ASP A 425 14.33 4.77 16.92
CA ASP A 425 14.45 3.31 16.96
C ASP A 425 12.98 2.79 17.03
N PRO A 426 12.64 1.56 16.57
CA PRO A 426 11.34 0.92 16.81
C PRO A 426 10.65 1.25 18.14
N ASP A 427 11.42 1.31 19.24
CA ASP A 427 10.90 1.53 20.59
C ASP A 427 11.11 2.96 21.13
N VAL A 428 11.87 3.81 20.43
CA VAL A 428 12.21 5.17 20.88
C VAL A 428 11.45 6.20 20.05
N ILE A 429 10.42 6.77 20.67
CA ILE A 429 9.47 7.68 20.03
C ILE A 429 9.57 9.07 20.63
N ASN A 430 9.74 10.07 19.77
CA ASN A 430 9.91 11.48 20.12
C ASN A 430 8.90 12.36 19.37
N ILE A 431 8.57 13.54 19.91
CA ILE A 431 7.92 14.60 19.14
C ILE A 431 8.99 15.55 18.62
N THR A 432 9.08 15.68 17.30
CA THR A 432 10.05 16.57 16.65
C THR A 432 9.34 17.59 15.77
N THR A 433 10.10 18.60 15.34
CA THR A 433 9.62 19.65 14.46
C THR A 433 9.92 19.32 13.00
N GLU A 434 8.95 19.55 12.11
CA GLU A 434 9.12 19.36 10.67
C GLU A 434 9.77 20.58 9.99
N ASN A 435 11.07 20.82 10.21
CA ASN A 435 11.79 21.99 9.68
C ASN A 435 13.01 21.64 8.82
N PHE A 436 13.17 20.38 8.42
CA PHE A 436 14.27 19.96 7.56
C PHE A 436 14.01 20.32 6.09
N ARG A 437 15.09 20.72 5.40
CA ARG A 437 15.18 20.94 3.95
C ARG A 437 14.01 21.72 3.35
N VAL A 438 13.52 22.74 4.07
CA VAL A 438 12.30 23.49 3.72
C VAL A 438 12.39 24.09 2.32
N GLU A 439 13.45 24.84 2.04
CA GLU A 439 13.66 25.49 0.74
C GLU A 439 13.75 24.48 -0.41
N ALA A 440 14.46 23.36 -0.21
CA ALA A 440 14.61 22.33 -1.23
C ALA A 440 13.28 21.66 -1.55
N ILE A 441 12.52 21.29 -0.52
CA ILE A 441 11.20 20.66 -0.65
C ILE A 441 10.18 21.62 -1.30
N GLU A 442 10.15 22.89 -0.90
CA GLU A 442 9.28 23.90 -1.50
C GLU A 442 9.59 24.11 -2.98
N TYR A 443 10.88 24.16 -3.32
CA TYR A 443 11.32 24.29 -4.71
C TYR A 443 10.87 23.12 -5.57
N LEU A 444 11.03 21.88 -5.10
CA LEU A 444 10.60 20.68 -5.81
C LEU A 444 9.07 20.66 -6.02
N ASN A 445 8.29 21.03 -5.01
CA ASN A 445 6.83 21.09 -5.13
C ASN A 445 6.41 22.09 -6.22
N ASN A 446 6.98 23.30 -6.23
CA ASN A 446 6.64 24.31 -7.24
C ASN A 446 7.03 23.84 -8.65
N LEU A 447 8.20 23.21 -8.79
CA LEU A 447 8.67 22.73 -10.08
C LEU A 447 7.75 21.67 -10.67
N VAL A 448 7.37 20.66 -9.88
CA VAL A 448 6.46 19.59 -10.31
C VAL A 448 5.07 20.12 -10.65
N LEU A 449 4.58 21.13 -9.91
CA LEU A 449 3.30 21.77 -10.21
C LEU A 449 3.34 22.60 -11.49
N ASP A 450 4.44 23.31 -11.76
CA ASP A 450 4.61 24.10 -12.98
C ASP A 450 4.64 23.18 -14.22
N GLU A 451 5.31 22.02 -14.15
CA GLU A 451 5.31 21.01 -15.21
C GLU A 451 3.88 20.47 -15.46
N ALA A 452 3.18 20.07 -14.39
CA ALA A 452 1.81 19.56 -14.50
C ALA A 452 0.77 20.58 -15.00
N LEU A 453 1.08 21.88 -14.96
CA LEU A 453 0.24 22.94 -15.53
C LEU A 453 0.64 23.32 -16.97
N ALA A 454 1.81 22.88 -17.42
CA ALA A 454 2.32 23.12 -18.77
C ALA A 454 1.89 22.03 -19.77
N GLU A 455 1.62 20.82 -19.27
CA GLU A 455 0.96 19.70 -19.95
C GLU A 455 -0.57 19.89 -20.00
#